data_AF-A0A3R8SLT2-F1
#
_entry.id   AF-A0A3R8SLT2-F1
#
_cell.length_a   1.000
_cell.length_b   1.000
_cell.length_c   1.000
_cell.angle_alpha   90.00
_cell.angle_beta   90.00
_cell.angle_gamma   90.00
#
_symmetry.space_group_name_H-M   'P 1'
#
loop_
_entity.id
_entity.type
_entity.pdbx_description
1 polymer ?
#
loop_
_entity_poly.entity_id
_entity_poly.type
_entity_poly.pdbx_seq_one_letter_code
_entity_poly.pdbx_strand_id
1 'polypeptide(L)' 'VVRRGVPDGDGGWSVCWLRGDRVTAVLTVDRPRDLAQGKRLITAATAVDPALVADAAVALRAAARTAVGAGS' A
#
# COMPACT_ATOMS: atom_id res chain seq x y z
N VAL A 1 3.38 -9.67 5.25
CA VAL A 1 2.47 -9.73 4.08
C VAL A 1 1.15 -9.12 4.51
N VAL A 2 0.59 -8.22 3.71
CA VAL A 2 -0.66 -7.50 3.99
C VAL A 2 -1.65 -7.76 2.85
N ARG A 3 -2.88 -8.16 3.20
CA ARG A 3 -3.97 -8.35 2.25
C ARG A 3 -4.85 -7.11 2.23
N ARG A 4 -5.32 -6.72 1.04
CA ARG A 4 -6.16 -5.56 0.79
C ARG A 4 -7.29 -5.96 -0.13
N GLY A 5 -8.53 -5.87 0.37
CA GLY A 5 -9.73 -6.31 -0.34
C GLY A 5 -10.01 -7.80 -0.14
N VAL A 6 -11.03 -8.30 -0.83
CA VAL A 6 -11.52 -9.68 -0.71
C VAL A 6 -11.33 -10.41 -2.05
N PRO A 7 -10.69 -11.59 -2.08
CA PRO A 7 -10.44 -12.33 -3.31
C PRO A 7 -11.65 -12.61 -4.20
N ASP A 8 -12.78 -12.95 -3.59
CA ASP A 8 -14.00 -13.37 -4.27
C ASP A 8 -15.08 -12.26 -4.30
N GLY A 9 -14.67 -10.99 -4.14
CA GLY A 9 -15.57 -9.84 -4.19
C GLY A 9 -15.47 -9.04 -5.49
N ASP A 10 -16.52 -8.29 -5.81
CA ASP A 10 -16.66 -7.53 -7.07
C ASP A 10 -15.59 -6.45 -7.31
N GLY A 11 -14.83 -6.09 -6.28
CA GLY A 11 -13.88 -4.98 -6.32
C GLY A 11 -12.44 -5.35 -6.69
N GLY A 12 -12.11 -6.64 -6.84
CA GLY A 12 -10.71 -7.09 -6.95
C GLY A 12 -9.92 -6.88 -5.65
N TRP A 13 -8.69 -7.38 -5.63
CA TRP A 13 -7.87 -7.45 -4.42
C TRP A 13 -6.38 -7.30 -4.70
N SER A 14 -5.63 -7.01 -3.65
CA SER A 14 -4.19 -6.82 -3.71
C SER A 14 -3.48 -7.47 -2.53
N VAL A 15 -2.22 -7.84 -2.73
CA VAL A 15 -1.29 -8.25 -1.66
C VAL A 15 -0.08 -7.34 -1.71
N CYS A 16 0.26 -6.77 -0.55
CA CYS A 16 1.45 -5.94 -0.36
C CYS A 16 2.45 -6.67 0.54
N TRP A 17 3.69 -6.84 0.08
CA TRP A 17 4.78 -7.31 0.93
C TRP A 17 5.46 -6.11 1.56
N LEU A 18 5.60 -6.16 2.89
CA LEU A 18 6.29 -5.15 3.67
C LEU A 18 7.61 -5.72 4.20
N ARG A 19 8.66 -4.91 4.17
CA ARG A 19 9.87 -5.08 4.99
C ARG A 19 9.96 -3.89 5.93
N GLY A 20 9.65 -4.12 7.21
CA GLY A 20 9.44 -3.03 8.16
C GLY A 20 8.26 -2.16 7.72
N ASP A 21 8.51 -0.87 7.53
CA ASP A 21 7.54 0.14 7.11
C ASP A 21 7.62 0.47 5.61
N ARG A 22 8.25 -0.40 4.80
CA ARG A 22 8.41 -0.19 3.35
C ARG A 22 7.69 -1.26 2.56
N VAL A 23 6.94 -0.86 1.53
CA VAL A 23 6.41 -1.79 0.52
C VAL A 23 7.55 -2.23 -0.40
N THR A 24 7.74 -3.53 -0.54
CA THR A 24 8.80 -4.11 -1.38
C THR A 24 8.27 -4.82 -2.62
N ALA A 25 7.02 -5.28 -2.59
CA ALA A 25 6.35 -5.88 -3.74
C ALA A 25 4.84 -5.69 -3.63
N VAL A 26 4.17 -5.70 -4.78
CA VAL A 26 2.71 -5.72 -4.88
C VAL A 26 2.25 -6.73 -5.93
N LEU A 27 1.12 -7.38 -5.64
CA LEU A 27 0.36 -8.17 -6.59
C LEU A 27 -1.06 -7.61 -6.58
N THR A 28 -1.66 -7.46 -7.76
CA THR A 28 -3.00 -6.89 -7.92
C THR A 28 -3.84 -7.72 -8.87
N VAL A 29 -5.08 -7.98 -8.50
CA VAL A 29 -6.13 -8.55 -9.36
C VAL A 29 -7.24 -7.50 -9.47
N ASP A 30 -7.52 -7.04 -10.68
CA ASP A 30 -8.53 -6.01 -10.99
C ASP A 30 -8.41 -4.70 -10.20
N ARG A 31 -7.19 -4.36 -9.75
CA ARG A 31 -6.89 -3.12 -9.01
C ARG A 31 -5.79 -2.29 -9.67
N PRO A 32 -6.00 -1.73 -10.88
CA PRO A 32 -4.97 -0.97 -11.59
C PRO A 32 -4.47 0.26 -10.81
N ARG A 33 -5.33 0.85 -9.98
CA ARG A 33 -4.96 1.96 -9.08
C ARG A 33 -3.92 1.54 -8.04
N ASP A 34 -4.06 0.34 -7.47
CA ASP A 34 -3.11 -0.17 -6.48
C ASP A 34 -1.77 -0.46 -7.12
N LEU A 35 -1.74 -1.02 -8.33
CA LEU A 35 -0.48 -1.29 -9.03
C LEU A 35 0.30 0.01 -9.29
N ALA A 36 -0.39 1.04 -9.81
CA ALA A 36 0.22 2.33 -10.10
C ALA A 36 0.75 3.03 -8.84
N GLN A 37 0.01 2.97 -7.73
CA GLN A 37 0.39 3.59 -6.46
C GLN A 37 1.48 2.78 -5.74
N GLY A 38 1.36 1.46 -5.73
CA GLY A 38 2.33 0.53 -5.13
C GLY A 38 3.69 0.63 -5.79
N LYS A 39 3.75 0.68 -7.13
CA LYS A 39 5.00 0.91 -7.87
C LYS A 39 5.71 2.18 -7.39
N ARG A 40 4.98 3.28 -7.21
CA ARG A 40 5.56 4.55 -6.73
C ARG A 40 6.12 4.43 -5.31
N LEU A 41 5.38 3.79 -4.40
CA LEU A 41 5.82 3.58 -3.02
C LEU A 41 7.07 2.71 -2.94
N ILE A 42 7.13 1.63 -3.74
CA ILE A 42 8.31 0.75 -3.85
C ILE A 42 9.51 1.55 -4.36
N THR A 43 9.36 2.26 -5.48
CA THR A 43 10.46 3.02 -6.10
C THR A 43 10.98 4.13 -5.18
N ALA A 44 10.10 4.82 -4.46
CA ALA A 44 10.48 5.90 -3.55
C ALA A 44 10.95 5.42 -2.18
N ALA A 45 10.86 4.11 -1.87
CA ALA A 45 11.08 3.56 -0.55
C ALA A 45 10.45 4.45 0.54
N THR A 46 9.16 4.77 0.39
CA THR A 46 8.41 5.64 1.33
C THR A 46 7.96 4.83 2.54
N ALA A 47 8.09 5.42 3.73
CA ALA A 47 7.54 4.85 4.96
C ALA A 47 6.00 4.79 4.87
N VAL A 48 5.40 3.66 5.23
CA VAL A 48 3.94 3.50 5.23
C VAL A 48 3.42 3.08 6.58
N ASP A 49 2.15 3.40 6.84
CA ASP A 49 1.36 2.83 7.92
C ASP A 49 0.75 1.48 7.46
N PRO A 50 1.14 0.34 8.07
CA PRO A 50 0.62 -0.98 7.69
C PRO A 50 -0.91 -1.12 7.83
N ALA A 51 -1.55 -0.39 8.74
CA ALA A 51 -2.99 -0.44 8.93
C ALA A 51 -3.72 0.19 7.72
N LEU A 52 -3.21 1.33 7.25
CA LEU A 52 -3.73 1.98 6.04
C LEU A 52 -3.39 1.20 4.75
N VAL A 53 -2.31 0.42 4.73
CA VAL A 53 -2.04 -0.50 3.61
C VAL A 53 -3.08 -1.62 3.53
N ALA A 54 -3.56 -2.11 4.69
CA ALA A 54 -4.54 -3.20 4.75
C ALA A 54 -5.96 -2.75 4.38
N ASP A 55 -6.31 -1.50 4.68
CA ASP A 55 -7.62 -0.94 4.37
C ASP A 55 -7.78 -0.71 2.86
N ALA A 56 -8.71 -1.43 2.23
CA ALA A 56 -9.00 -1.32 0.81
C ALA A 56 -9.84 -0.09 0.44
N ALA A 57 -10.52 0.51 1.40
CA ALA A 57 -11.36 1.70 1.20
C ALA A 57 -10.51 2.98 1.03
N VAL A 58 -9.30 3.00 1.57
CA VAL A 58 -8.36 4.11 1.38
C VAL A 58 -7.51 3.93 0.12
N ALA A 59 -7.03 5.02 -0.47
CA ALA A 59 -6.06 4.93 -1.55
C ALA A 59 -4.72 4.43 -0.99
N LEU A 60 -4.07 3.46 -1.64
CA LEU A 60 -2.79 2.91 -1.17
C LEU A 60 -1.72 3.99 -0.94
N ARG A 61 -1.67 5.04 -1.78
CA ARG A 61 -0.74 6.17 -1.59
C ARG A 61 -0.96 6.94 -0.27
N ALA A 62 -2.17 6.93 0.28
CA ALA A 62 -2.50 7.62 1.52
C ALA A 62 -1.91 6.92 2.75
N ALA A 63 -1.46 5.67 2.59
CA ALA A 63 -0.72 4.97 3.63
C ALA A 63 0.69 5.55 3.84
N ALA A 64 1.19 6.41 2.95
CA ALA A 64 2.47 7.07 3.13
C ALA A 64 2.46 7.90 4.41
N ARG A 65 3.41 7.64 5.31
CA ARG A 65 3.67 8.49 6.45
C ARG A 65 4.28 9.78 5.91
N THR A 66 3.53 10.88 5.96
CA THR A 66 4.14 12.20 5.85
C THR A 66 5.13 12.33 6.98
N ALA A 67 6.37 12.72 6.66
CA ALA A 67 7.30 13.10 7.70
C ALA A 67 6.63 14.23 8.50
N VAL A 68 6.30 13.98 9.77
CA VAL A 68 6.22 15.06 10.73
C VAL A 68 7.59 15.70 10.62
N GLY A 69 7.64 16.99 10.24
CA GLY A 69 8.91 17.71 10.13
C GLY A 69 9.74 17.37 11.36
N ALA A 70 10.95 16.85 11.13
CA ALA A 70 11.92 16.65 12.20
C ALA A 70 12.26 18.05 12.72
N GLY A 71 11.43 18.54 13.63
CA GLY A 71 11.68 19.66 14.49
C GLY A 71 12.36 19.14 15.75
N SER A 72 13.47 19.80 16.08
CA SER A 72 14.44 19.54 17.15
C SER A 72 15.55 18.55 16.80
#